data_AF-A0A178M9X7-F1
#
_entry.id   AF-A0A178M9X7-F1
#
_cell.length_a   1.000
_cell.length_b   1.000
_cell.length_c   1.000
_cell.angle_alpha   90.00
_cell.angle_beta   90.00
_cell.angle_gamma   90.00
#
_symmetry.space_group_name_H-M   'P 1'
#
loop_
_entity.id
_entity.type
_entity.pdbx_description
1 polymer ?
#
loop_
_entity_poly.entity_id
_entity_poly.type
_entity_poly.pdbx_seq_one_letter_code
_entity_poly.pdbx_strand_id
1 'polypeptide(L)'
;MMKSEEELILVAAIERRLAELSSRYPSSIMLAVDNEGRAYLDAALEDRLGEVVLTDNGGGPLTEVHWKTVINHIGFVAVIVWLSDPRDLALVRQACREVEEMHQTNT
;
A
#
# COMPACT_ATOMS: atom_id res chain seq x y z
N MET A 1 12.26 -27.05 3.58
CA MET A 1 12.91 -26.70 2.30
C MET A 1 13.93 -25.61 2.59
N MET A 2 15.18 -25.75 2.16
CA MET A 2 16.21 -24.72 2.35
C MET A 2 16.13 -23.72 1.20
N LYS A 3 16.22 -22.41 1.48
CA LYS A 3 16.19 -21.37 0.45
C LYS A 3 17.46 -21.43 -0.40
N SER A 4 17.35 -21.14 -1.70
CA SER A 4 18.51 -21.01 -2.59
C SER A 4 19.31 -19.74 -2.27
N GLU A 5 20.56 -19.67 -2.74
CA GLU A 5 21.40 -18.48 -2.59
C GLU A 5 20.77 -17.24 -3.25
N GLU A 6 20.15 -17.42 -4.43
CA GLU A 6 19.43 -16.36 -5.14
C GLU A 6 18.23 -15.84 -4.34
N GLU A 7 17.48 -16.76 -3.71
CA GLU A 7 16.36 -16.39 -2.84
C GLU A 7 16.85 -15.61 -1.61
N LEU A 8 18.00 -15.97 -1.04
CA LEU A 8 18.59 -15.24 0.09
C LEU A 8 19.01 -13.83 -0.32
N ILE A 9 19.65 -13.68 -1.48
CA ILE A 9 20.04 -12.36 -2.03
C ILE A 9 18.80 -11.50 -2.29
N LEU A 10 17.75 -12.08 -2.87
CA LEU A 10 16.49 -11.37 -3.15
C LEU A 10 15.82 -10.90 -1.85
N VAL A 11 15.73 -11.77 -0.85
CA VAL A 11 15.15 -11.43 0.46
C VAL A 11 15.93 -10.30 1.11
N ALA A 12 17.26 -10.37 1.15
CA ALA A 12 18.09 -9.31 1.71
C ALA A 12 17.90 -7.97 0.97
N ALA A 13 17.70 -7.99 -0.35
CA ALA A 13 17.42 -6.80 -1.14
C ALA A 13 16.03 -6.20 -0.86
N ILE A 14 15.02 -7.05 -0.57
CA ILE A 14 13.69 -6.60 -0.14
C ILE A 14 13.77 -5.98 1.26
N GLU A 15 14.39 -6.67 2.22
CA GLU A 15 14.54 -6.21 3.60
C GLU A 15 15.25 -4.86 3.66
N ARG A 16 16.32 -4.68 2.88
CA ARG A 16 17.03 -3.40 2.77
C ARG A 16 16.11 -2.28 2.29
N ARG A 17 15.33 -2.50 1.22
CA ARG A 17 14.40 -1.49 0.69
C ARG A 17 13.32 -1.13 1.70
N LEU A 18 12.75 -2.12 2.39
CA LEU A 18 11.75 -1.89 3.43
C LEU A 18 12.32 -1.14 4.64
N ALA A 19 13.57 -1.40 5.02
CA ALA A 19 14.27 -0.67 6.08
C ALA A 19 14.54 0.79 5.68
N GLU A 20 14.94 1.03 4.43
CA GLU A 20 15.12 2.39 3.90
C GLU A 20 13.80 3.17 3.90
N LEU A 21 12.69 2.54 3.46
CA LEU A 21 11.36 3.14 3.50
C LEU A 21 10.92 3.45 4.94
N SER A 22 11.01 2.50 5.86
CA SER A 22 10.60 2.72 7.25
C SER A 22 11.45 3.77 7.98
N SER A 23 12.71 3.96 7.58
CA SER A 23 13.55 5.03 8.12
C SER A 23 13.10 6.43 7.68
N ARG A 24 12.47 6.54 6.50
CA ARG A 24 12.01 7.80 5.91
C ARG A 24 10.56 8.11 6.25
N TYR A 25 9.72 7.09 6.35
CA TYR A 25 8.29 7.19 6.57
C TYR A 25 7.94 6.54 7.91
N PRO A 26 7.73 7.31 8.98
CA PRO A 26 7.52 6.80 10.34
C PRO A 26 6.18 6.07 10.51
N SER A 27 5.31 6.04 9.50
CA SER A 27 4.04 5.34 9.55
C SER A 27 3.74 4.64 8.24
N SER A 28 3.15 3.45 8.34
CA SER A 28 2.72 2.68 7.17
C SER A 28 1.50 1.84 7.45
N ILE A 29 0.72 1.54 6.42
CA ILE A 29 -0.41 0.60 6.48
C ILE A 29 -0.45 -0.24 5.21
N MET A 30 -0.72 -1.54 5.37
CA MET A 30 -0.90 -2.45 4.25
C MET A 30 -2.39 -2.57 3.93
N LEU A 31 -2.74 -2.43 2.65
CA LEU A 31 -4.12 -2.46 2.15
C LEU A 31 -4.23 -3.41 0.96
N ALA A 32 -5.39 -4.04 0.81
CA ALA A 32 -5.80 -4.66 -0.44
C ALA A 32 -6.74 -3.68 -1.17
N VAL A 33 -6.37 -3.25 -2.37
CA VAL A 33 -6.98 -2.11 -3.05
C VAL A 33 -7.43 -2.52 -4.45
N ASP A 34 -8.74 -2.51 -4.68
CA ASP A 34 -9.32 -2.64 -6.02
C ASP A 34 -9.48 -1.27 -6.71
N ASN A 35 -10.19 -1.20 -7.84
CA ASN A 35 -10.41 0.08 -8.55
C ASN A 35 -11.15 1.11 -7.69
N GLU A 36 -12.14 0.69 -6.94
CA GLU A 36 -12.98 1.57 -6.13
C GLU A 36 -12.20 2.02 -4.88
N GLY A 37 -11.58 1.09 -4.17
CA GLY A 37 -10.70 1.37 -3.04
C GLY A 37 -9.54 2.29 -3.41
N ARG A 38 -9.03 2.22 -4.64
CA ARG A 38 -7.98 3.14 -5.12
C ARG A 38 -8.52 4.57 -5.21
N ALA A 39 -9.71 4.75 -5.76
CA ALA A 39 -10.33 6.07 -5.87
C ALA A 39 -10.60 6.68 -4.47
N TYR A 40 -11.08 5.88 -3.51
CA TYR A 40 -11.25 6.33 -2.13
C TYR A 40 -9.93 6.68 -1.45
N LEU A 41 -8.89 5.85 -1.64
CA LEU A 41 -7.57 6.12 -1.09
C LEU A 41 -6.98 7.41 -1.66
N ASP A 42 -7.10 7.63 -2.97
CA ASP A 42 -6.63 8.86 -3.63
C ASP A 42 -7.36 10.10 -3.09
N ALA A 43 -8.70 10.02 -2.91
CA ALA A 43 -9.49 11.10 -2.32
C ALA A 43 -9.15 11.37 -0.85
N ALA A 44 -8.98 10.33 -0.03
CA ALA A 44 -8.63 10.48 1.39
C ALA A 44 -7.27 11.13 1.63
N LEU A 45 -6.38 11.03 0.63
CA LEU A 45 -5.02 11.57 0.67
C LEU A 45 -4.88 12.92 -0.04
N GLU A 46 -5.98 13.54 -0.48
CA GLU A 46 -5.97 14.86 -1.13
C GLU A 46 -5.47 15.96 -0.16
N ASP A 47 -5.93 15.92 1.09
CA ASP A 47 -5.60 16.89 2.16
C ASP A 47 -4.45 16.42 3.08
N ARG A 48 -3.61 15.51 2.60
CA ARG A 48 -2.47 14.98 3.37
C ARG A 48 -1.49 16.08 3.80
N LEU A 49 -0.92 15.94 4.98
CA LEU A 49 0.06 16.87 5.54
C LEU A 49 1.48 16.57 5.06
N GLY A 50 1.79 15.30 4.81
CA GLY A 50 3.10 14.83 4.41
C GLY A 50 3.18 14.25 3.00
N GLU A 51 4.40 13.90 2.60
CA GLU A 51 4.66 13.01 1.48
C GLU A 51 4.06 11.62 1.75
N VAL A 52 3.48 11.03 0.70
CA VAL A 52 2.94 9.67 0.68
C VAL A 52 3.54 8.89 -0.48
N VAL A 53 3.93 7.65 -0.22
CA VAL A 53 4.44 6.70 -1.22
C VAL A 53 3.66 5.41 -1.17
N LEU A 54 3.30 4.88 -2.34
CA LEU A 54 2.65 3.58 -2.50
C LEU A 54 3.65 2.59 -3.09
N THR A 55 3.84 1.46 -2.42
CA THR A 55 4.70 0.36 -2.90
C THR A 55 3.96 -0.96 -2.92
N ASP A 56 4.49 -1.92 -3.66
CA ASP A 56 4.18 -3.33 -3.43
C ASP A 56 4.71 -3.78 -2.05
N ASN A 57 4.41 -5.02 -1.68
CA ASN A 57 4.85 -5.67 -0.45
C ASN A 57 6.37 -5.87 -0.34
N GLY A 58 7.11 -5.78 -1.45
CA GLY A 58 8.56 -5.80 -1.50
C GLY A 58 9.22 -4.41 -1.48
N GLY A 59 8.44 -3.33 -1.33
CA GLY A 59 8.92 -1.95 -1.38
C GLY A 59 9.20 -1.43 -2.80
N GLY A 60 8.73 -2.13 -3.83
CA GLY A 60 8.84 -1.72 -5.23
C GLY A 60 7.78 -0.70 -5.64
N PRO A 61 8.07 0.18 -6.61
CA PRO A 61 7.12 1.20 -7.07
C PRO A 61 5.95 0.58 -7.84
N LEU A 62 4.75 1.09 -7.58
CA LEU A 62 3.54 0.68 -8.30
C LEU A 62 3.31 1.56 -9.53
N THR A 63 3.70 1.06 -10.71
CA THR A 63 3.41 1.75 -11.99
C THR A 63 1.94 1.59 -12.40
N GLU A 64 1.43 2.43 -13.29
CA GLU A 64 0.08 2.29 -13.85
C GLU A 64 -0.20 0.90 -14.48
N VAL A 65 0.81 0.30 -15.12
CA VAL A 65 0.70 -1.05 -15.69
C VAL A 65 0.49 -2.10 -14.59
N HIS A 66 1.25 -2.04 -13.49
CA HIS A 66 1.03 -2.92 -12.33
C HIS A 66 -0.41 -2.86 -11.83
N TRP A 67 -0.95 -1.67 -11.64
CA TRP A 67 -2.34 -1.49 -11.22
C TRP A 67 -3.32 -2.14 -12.20
N LYS A 68 -3.23 -1.80 -13.50
CA LYS A 68 -4.12 -2.33 -14.53
C LYS A 68 -4.04 -3.86 -14.62
N THR A 69 -2.83 -4.40 -14.67
CA THR A 69 -2.61 -5.85 -14.81
C THR A 69 -3.13 -6.60 -13.59
N VAL A 70 -2.76 -6.18 -12.39
CA VAL A 70 -3.15 -6.89 -11.17
C VAL A 70 -4.65 -6.77 -10.91
N ILE A 71 -5.26 -5.60 -11.10
CA ILE A 71 -6.70 -5.44 -10.91
C ILE A 71 -7.48 -6.28 -11.93
N ASN A 72 -7.07 -6.28 -13.21
CA ASN A 72 -7.77 -7.04 -14.24
C ASN A 72 -7.68 -8.56 -14.09
N HIS A 73 -6.63 -9.07 -13.42
CA HIS A 73 -6.40 -10.52 -13.29
C HIS A 73 -6.68 -11.07 -11.89
N ILE A 74 -6.48 -10.28 -10.84
CA ILE A 74 -6.59 -10.69 -9.42
C ILE A 74 -7.78 -10.01 -8.74
N GLY A 75 -8.22 -8.86 -9.23
CA GLY A 75 -9.30 -8.06 -8.66
C GLY A 75 -8.84 -7.01 -7.66
N PHE A 76 -7.66 -7.17 -7.04
CA PHE A 76 -7.11 -6.21 -6.07
C PHE A 76 -5.57 -6.22 -6.07
N VAL A 77 -4.97 -5.10 -5.68
CA VAL A 77 -3.53 -4.92 -5.48
C VAL A 77 -3.22 -4.85 -3.98
N ALA A 78 -2.26 -5.65 -3.51
CA ALA A 78 -1.71 -5.49 -2.16
C ALA A 78 -0.68 -4.34 -2.17
N VAL A 79 -0.97 -3.28 -1.42
CA VAL A 79 -0.14 -2.07 -1.35
C VAL A 79 0.29 -1.78 0.06
N ILE A 80 1.48 -1.21 0.21
CA ILE A 80 1.90 -0.53 1.44
C ILE A 80 1.83 0.97 1.17
N VAL A 81 1.05 1.67 2.00
CA VAL A 81 0.99 3.14 2.04
C VAL A 81 2.00 3.60 3.08
N TRP A 82 3.01 4.36 2.66
CA TRP A 82 4.04 4.95 3.51
C TRP A 82 3.77 6.44 3.69
N LEU A 83 3.79 6.90 4.94
CA LEU A 83 3.37 8.25 5.34
C LEU A 83 4.52 8.92 6.09
N SER A 84 4.93 10.10 5.60
CA SER A 84 5.96 10.90 6.27
C SER A 84 5.43 11.62 7.51
N ASP A 85 4.14 11.96 7.53
CA ASP A 85 3.43 12.47 8.71
C ASP A 85 2.52 11.39 9.31
N PRO A 86 2.74 10.96 10.57
CA PRO A 86 1.91 9.96 11.22
C PRO A 86 0.43 10.32 11.35
N ARG A 87 0.06 11.60 11.28
CA ARG A 87 -1.34 12.05 11.38
C ARG A 87 -2.15 11.65 10.15
N ASP A 88 -1.51 11.56 8.98
CA ASP A 88 -2.16 11.15 7.74
C ASP A 88 -2.63 9.67 7.80
N LEU A 89 -2.07 8.87 8.72
CA LEU A 89 -2.55 7.50 8.96
C LEU A 89 -4.01 7.46 9.42
N ALA A 90 -4.46 8.50 10.12
CA ALA A 90 -5.85 8.61 10.55
C ALA A 90 -6.80 8.80 9.35
N LEU A 91 -6.37 9.56 8.33
CA LEU A 91 -7.13 9.77 7.10
C LEU A 91 -7.33 8.45 6.35
N VAL A 92 -6.24 7.69 6.17
CA VAL A 92 -6.29 6.39 5.49
C VAL A 92 -7.19 5.41 6.25
N ARG A 93 -7.05 5.33 7.59
CA ARG A 93 -7.90 4.45 8.41
C ARG A 93 -9.37 4.85 8.39
N GLN A 94 -9.66 6.15 8.34
CA GLN A 94 -11.03 6.63 8.24
C GLN A 94 -11.64 6.22 6.90
N ALA A 95 -10.94 6.44 5.79
CA ALA A 95 -11.39 6.03 4.47
C ALA A 95 -11.67 4.52 4.39
N CYS A 96 -10.80 3.69 4.98
CA CYS A 96 -11.06 2.24 5.06
C CYS A 96 -12.37 1.92 5.79
N ARG A 97 -12.64 2.56 6.93
CA ARG A 97 -13.88 2.34 7.69
C ARG A 97 -15.11 2.78 6.92
N GLU A 98 -15.06 3.94 6.27
CA GLU A 98 -16.18 4.45 5.48
C GLU A 98 -16.55 3.48 4.34
N VAL A 99 -15.55 2.94 3.64
CA VAL A 99 -15.76 1.92 2.60
C VAL A 99 -16.35 0.63 3.20
N GLU A 100 -15.82 0.14 4.31
CA GLU A 100 -16.32 -1.07 4.98
C GLU A 100 -17.79 -0.91 5.45
N GLU A 101 -18.15 0.25 6.00
CA GLU A 101 -19.51 0.56 6.44
C GLU A 101 -20.50 0.64 5.26
N MET A 102 -20.11 1.27 4.15
CA MET A 102 -20.93 1.34 2.93
C MET A 102 -21.26 -0.06 2.39
N HIS A 103 -20.29 -0.98 2.40
CA HIS A 103 -20.50 -2.36 1.96
C HIS A 103 -21.45 -3.13 2.90
N GLN A 104 -21.38 -2.89 4.21
CA GLN A 104 -22.29 -3.52 5.19
C GLN A 104 -23.74 -3.03 5.05
N THR A 105 -23.97 -1.77 4.69
CA THR A 105 -25.34 -1.24 4.48
C THR A 105 -26.00 -1.67 3.18
N ASN A 106 -25.22 -2.13 2.20
CA ASN A 106 -25.70 -2.55 0.88
C ASN A 106 -25.91 -4.07 0.74
N THR A 107 -25.74 -4.83 1.83
CA THR A 107 -25.94 -6.28 1.91
C THR A 107 -27.17 -6.63 2.72
#